data_AF-A0A3C1GKE7-F1
#
_entry.id   AF-A0A3C1GKE7-F1
#
_cell.length_a   1.000
_cell.length_b   1.000
_cell.length_c   1.000
_cell.angle_alpha   90.00
_cell.angle_beta   90.00
_cell.angle_gamma   90.00
#
_symmetry.space_group_name_H-M   'P 1'
#
loop_
_entity.id
_entity.type
_entity.pdbx_description
1 polymer ?
#
loop_
_entity_poly.entity_id
_entity_poly.type
_entity_poly.pdbx_seq_one_letter_code
_entity_poly.pdbx_strand_id
1 'polypeptide(L)'
;MSTVSTARTVELIPATPQTLWGKPAVINFALGGLGAGLYLAALVEVWLGGPGVLKVASWLGPALVLAGFIAVATEAGRPLRGPRVLSRLRTSWMSRELWVGGIFMALASAEVVVPVAWHRYPAAAAAIGLCLAQGFILRHARGIAAWDVPLMPLVFLLSAIISGAGLLVLVEVGAGRAPDGAFLFATLVAVVAGLLVWRGFVAWPGGPAFVHSTAELREGRAGALILAAGYLAPLLLGTLALTVPSTGRGTLGLAAILMIAGQVYAKSELILTAGQLRPITLANLTLRRRTS
;
A
#
# COMPACT_ATOMS: atom_id res chain seq x y z
N MET A 1 -2.20 -49.83 -31.76
CA MET A 1 -2.27 -48.36 -31.65
C MET A 1 -2.44 -47.99 -30.19
N SER A 2 -1.37 -47.53 -29.55
CA SER A 2 -1.36 -47.07 -28.15
C SER A 2 -1.97 -45.68 -28.06
N THR A 3 -3.17 -45.57 -27.49
CA THR A 3 -3.80 -44.28 -27.20
C THR A 3 -3.01 -43.58 -26.09
N VAL A 4 -2.19 -42.60 -26.47
CA VAL A 4 -1.53 -41.71 -25.50
C VAL A 4 -2.62 -40.89 -24.83
N SER A 5 -2.99 -41.25 -23.61
CA SER A 5 -3.87 -40.47 -22.77
C SER A 5 -3.07 -39.30 -22.22
N THR A 6 -3.14 -38.15 -22.88
CA THR A 6 -2.58 -36.91 -22.34
C THR A 6 -3.46 -36.45 -21.18
N ALA A 7 -2.93 -36.57 -19.96
CA ALA A 7 -3.52 -35.95 -18.78
C ALA A 7 -3.71 -34.45 -19.04
N ARG A 8 -4.96 -33.99 -19.08
CA ARG A 8 -5.29 -32.58 -19.29
C ARG A 8 -5.72 -32.00 -17.94
N THR A 9 -5.17 -30.85 -17.58
CA THR A 9 -5.70 -30.07 -16.45
C THR A 9 -7.10 -29.60 -16.83
N VAL A 10 -8.08 -29.98 -16.03
CA VAL A 10 -9.48 -29.56 -16.20
C VAL A 10 -9.77 -28.48 -15.18
N GLU A 11 -10.21 -27.32 -15.66
CA GLU A 11 -10.74 -26.24 -14.84
C GLU A 11 -12.16 -26.61 -14.40
N LEU A 12 -12.39 -26.71 -13.10
CA LEU A 12 -13.71 -26.98 -12.52
C LEU A 12 -14.47 -25.69 -12.24
N ILE A 13 -13.77 -24.70 -11.67
CA ILE A 13 -14.30 -23.39 -11.33
C ILE A 13 -13.35 -22.35 -11.90
N PRO A 14 -13.84 -21.43 -12.74
CA PRO A 14 -13.00 -20.40 -13.32
C PRO A 14 -12.52 -19.38 -12.30
N ALA A 15 -11.48 -18.66 -12.68
CA ALA A 15 -11.08 -17.46 -11.95
C ALA A 15 -12.24 -16.46 -11.96
N THR A 16 -12.54 -15.87 -10.80
CA THR A 16 -13.62 -14.91 -10.63
C THR A 16 -13.16 -13.75 -9.74
N PRO A 17 -13.72 -12.54 -9.90
CA PRO A 17 -13.40 -11.43 -9.02
C PRO A 17 -13.79 -11.76 -7.57
N GLN A 18 -12.93 -11.38 -6.62
CA GLN A 18 -13.26 -11.42 -5.21
C GLN A 18 -14.33 -10.34 -4.90
N THR A 19 -15.28 -10.66 -4.02
CA THR A 19 -16.40 -9.75 -3.66
C THR A 19 -16.38 -9.32 -2.20
N LEU A 20 -15.37 -9.74 -1.43
CA LEU A 20 -15.31 -9.55 0.02
C LEU A 20 -14.67 -8.21 0.41
N TRP A 21 -13.71 -7.73 -0.37
CA TRP A 21 -12.94 -6.52 -0.10
C TRP A 21 -13.33 -5.45 -1.11
N GLY A 22 -14.02 -4.41 -0.65
CA GLY A 22 -14.49 -3.32 -1.49
C GLY A 22 -13.69 -2.03 -1.32
N LYS A 23 -14.33 -0.92 -1.65
CA LYS A 23 -13.74 0.43 -1.55
C LYS A 23 -13.34 0.78 -0.11
N PRO A 24 -14.14 0.48 0.93
CA PRO A 24 -13.70 0.68 2.32
C PRO A 24 -12.36 0.03 2.69
N ALA A 25 -12.04 -1.15 2.16
CA ALA A 25 -10.71 -1.73 2.37
C ALA A 25 -9.60 -0.92 1.67
N VAL A 26 -9.84 -0.44 0.46
CA VAL A 26 -8.91 0.49 -0.24
C VAL A 26 -8.70 1.75 0.60
N ILE A 27 -9.76 2.33 1.15
CA ILE A 27 -9.71 3.51 2.02
C ILE A 27 -8.88 3.21 3.27
N ASN A 28 -9.07 2.06 3.93
CA ASN A 28 -8.26 1.65 5.07
C ASN A 28 -6.76 1.60 4.74
N PHE A 29 -6.41 0.94 3.65
CA PHE A 29 -5.01 0.81 3.25
C PHE A 29 -4.39 2.12 2.74
N ALA A 30 -5.20 2.97 2.11
CA ALA A 30 -4.79 4.30 1.67
C ALA A 30 -4.53 5.21 2.88
N LEU A 31 -5.53 5.42 3.74
CA LEU A 31 -5.44 6.32 4.87
C LEU A 31 -4.48 5.81 5.96
N GLY A 32 -4.47 4.49 6.20
CA GLY A 32 -3.52 3.86 7.11
C GLY A 32 -2.07 4.10 6.69
N GLY A 33 -1.76 3.85 5.41
CA GLY A 33 -0.43 4.11 4.85
C GLY A 33 -0.08 5.60 4.77
N LEU A 34 -1.04 6.45 4.40
CA LEU A 34 -0.85 7.90 4.31
C LEU A 34 -0.53 8.50 5.69
N GLY A 35 -1.28 8.12 6.73
CA GLY A 35 -1.10 8.61 8.08
C GLY A 35 0.19 8.11 8.75
N ALA A 36 0.49 6.81 8.63
CA ALA A 36 1.75 6.24 9.11
C ALA A 36 2.95 6.80 8.35
N GLY A 37 2.84 6.91 7.03
CA GLY A 37 3.87 7.47 6.16
C GLY A 37 4.15 8.95 6.45
N LEU A 38 3.12 9.77 6.71
CA LEU A 38 3.29 11.17 7.09
C LEU A 38 4.13 11.31 8.36
N TYR A 39 3.85 10.48 9.37
CA TYR A 39 4.64 10.46 10.61
C TYR A 39 6.09 10.08 10.36
N LEU A 40 6.34 9.02 9.57
CA LEU A 40 7.69 8.60 9.19
C LEU A 40 8.44 9.69 8.43
N ALA A 41 7.79 10.33 7.46
CA ALA A 41 8.36 11.41 6.68
C ALA A 41 8.73 12.62 7.58
N ALA A 42 7.83 13.01 8.49
CA ALA A 42 8.09 14.12 9.40
C ALA A 42 9.24 13.83 10.36
N LEU A 43 9.38 12.58 10.83
CA LEU A 43 10.50 12.18 11.67
C LEU A 43 11.83 12.22 10.90
N VAL A 44 11.84 11.75 9.63
CA VAL A 44 13.02 11.82 8.76
C VAL A 44 13.42 13.27 8.50
N GLU A 45 12.46 14.16 8.22
CA GLU A 45 12.75 15.59 8.02
C GLU A 45 13.40 16.21 9.26
N VAL A 46 12.88 15.91 10.46
CA VAL A 46 13.48 16.36 11.73
C VAL A 46 14.91 15.83 11.89
N TRP A 47 15.17 14.56 11.54
CA TRP A 47 16.52 13.98 11.65
C TRP A 47 17.51 14.59 10.67
N LEU A 48 17.03 15.04 9.51
CA LEU A 48 17.83 15.76 8.52
C LEU A 48 18.03 17.25 8.89
N GLY A 49 17.51 17.70 10.04
CA GLY A 49 17.63 19.08 10.50
C GLY A 49 16.62 20.06 9.90
N GLY A 50 15.60 19.54 9.19
CA GLY A 50 14.52 20.35 8.63
C GLY A 50 13.55 20.89 9.70
N PRO A 51 12.70 21.88 9.32
CA PRO A 51 11.77 22.52 10.24
C PRO A 51 10.68 21.57 10.79
N GLY A 52 10.47 20.42 10.13
CA GLY A 52 9.76 19.26 10.64
C GLY A 52 8.30 19.52 11.05
N VAL A 53 7.33 19.09 10.26
CA VAL A 53 5.90 19.11 10.64
C VAL A 53 5.49 18.01 11.61
N LEU A 54 6.40 17.55 12.48
CA LEU A 54 6.19 16.40 13.36
C LEU A 54 4.95 16.56 14.25
N LYS A 55 4.73 17.75 14.82
CA LYS A 55 3.54 18.01 15.63
C LYS A 55 2.24 17.85 14.83
N VAL A 56 2.22 18.26 13.56
CA VAL A 56 1.07 18.08 12.67
C VAL A 56 0.88 16.60 12.34
N ALA A 57 1.97 15.92 11.97
CA ALA A 57 1.97 14.50 11.67
C ALA A 57 1.52 13.64 12.87
N SER A 58 1.82 14.07 14.09
CA SER A 58 1.47 13.40 15.34
C SER A 58 -0.01 13.38 15.67
N TRP A 59 -0.84 14.29 15.14
CA TRP A 59 -2.29 14.20 15.29
C TRP A 59 -3.00 13.81 13.99
N LEU A 60 -2.52 14.32 12.84
CA LEU A 60 -3.12 14.02 11.54
C LEU A 60 -2.87 12.57 11.14
N GLY A 61 -1.68 12.03 11.40
CA GLY A 61 -1.32 10.64 11.11
C GLY A 61 -2.27 9.66 11.81
N PRO A 62 -2.41 9.71 13.15
CA PRO A 62 -3.37 8.90 13.88
C PRO A 62 -4.83 9.10 13.43
N ALA A 63 -5.25 10.34 13.13
CA ALA A 63 -6.60 10.61 12.65
C ALA A 63 -6.90 9.91 11.30
N LEU A 64 -5.93 9.93 10.37
CA LEU A 64 -6.05 9.22 9.09
C LEU A 64 -6.11 7.71 9.29
N VAL A 65 -5.25 7.14 10.15
CA VAL A 65 -5.28 5.70 10.48
C VAL A 65 -6.63 5.31 11.07
N LEU A 66 -7.15 6.09 12.03
CA LEU A 66 -8.46 5.86 12.63
C LEU A 66 -9.59 5.92 11.60
N ALA A 67 -9.57 6.91 10.70
CA ALA A 67 -10.54 7.01 9.61
C ALA A 67 -10.47 5.79 8.67
N GLY A 68 -9.27 5.27 8.41
CA GLY A 68 -9.09 4.01 7.68
C GLY A 68 -9.73 2.81 8.37
N PHE A 69 -9.50 2.64 9.67
CA PHE A 69 -10.11 1.56 10.45
C PHE A 69 -11.64 1.68 10.53
N ILE A 70 -12.16 2.90 10.67
CA ILE A 70 -13.61 3.15 10.63
C ILE A 70 -14.16 2.75 9.26
N ALA A 71 -13.49 3.09 8.16
CA ALA A 71 -13.92 2.72 6.82
C ALA A 71 -14.08 1.21 6.69
N VAL A 72 -13.03 0.41 6.95
CA VAL A 72 -13.12 -1.06 6.81
C VAL A 72 -14.09 -1.69 7.81
N ALA A 73 -14.32 -1.08 8.98
CA ALA A 73 -15.34 -1.54 9.91
C ALA A 73 -16.76 -1.48 9.34
N THR A 74 -17.03 -0.60 8.35
CA THR A 74 -18.34 -0.54 7.66
C THR A 74 -18.62 -1.76 6.78
N GLU A 75 -17.58 -2.46 6.31
CA GLU A 75 -17.73 -3.72 5.55
C GLU A 75 -17.91 -4.94 6.47
N ALA A 76 -17.64 -4.79 7.77
CA ALA A 76 -17.83 -5.88 8.70
C ALA A 76 -19.34 -6.19 8.82
N GLY A 77 -19.79 -7.31 8.25
CA GLY A 77 -21.22 -7.69 8.28
C GLY A 77 -21.84 -7.84 9.68
N ARG A 78 -21.03 -7.85 10.75
CA ARG A 78 -21.47 -7.81 12.16
C ARG A 78 -20.55 -6.89 12.98
N PRO A 79 -20.65 -5.55 12.85
CA PRO A 79 -19.66 -4.62 13.40
C PRO A 79 -19.59 -4.65 14.93
N LEU A 80 -20.71 -4.96 15.60
CA LEU A 80 -20.76 -5.13 17.07
C LEU A 80 -19.93 -6.32 17.58
N ARG A 81 -19.52 -7.24 16.69
CA ARG A 81 -18.59 -8.33 17.00
C ARG A 81 -17.14 -7.99 16.65
N GLY A 82 -16.88 -6.77 16.17
CA GLY A 82 -15.58 -6.23 15.80
C GLY A 82 -14.50 -6.41 16.87
N PRO A 83 -14.77 -6.22 18.18
CA PRO A 83 -13.76 -6.43 19.23
C PRO A 83 -13.13 -7.83 19.22
N ARG A 84 -13.80 -8.85 18.66
CA ARG A 84 -13.23 -10.20 18.53
C ARG A 84 -11.98 -10.23 17.65
N VAL A 85 -11.82 -9.28 16.72
CA VAL A 85 -10.63 -9.19 15.88
C VAL A 85 -9.36 -8.95 16.72
N LEU A 86 -9.49 -8.31 17.89
CA LEU A 86 -8.37 -8.06 18.81
C LEU A 86 -7.82 -9.33 19.47
N SER A 87 -8.60 -10.42 19.51
CA SER A 87 -8.24 -11.66 20.22
C SER A 87 -7.32 -12.59 19.40
N ARG A 88 -7.19 -12.39 18.10
CA ARG A 88 -6.53 -13.33 17.17
C ARG A 88 -5.12 -12.92 16.75
N LEU A 89 -4.35 -12.33 17.67
CA LEU A 89 -2.98 -11.83 17.44
C LEU A 89 -2.01 -12.86 16.86
N ARG A 90 -2.13 -14.13 17.26
CA ARG A 90 -1.22 -15.20 16.82
C ARG A 90 -1.52 -15.73 15.42
N THR A 91 -2.72 -15.54 14.90
CA THR A 91 -3.17 -16.21 13.67
C THR A 91 -3.66 -15.26 12.59
N SER A 92 -4.03 -14.01 12.93
CA SER A 92 -4.59 -13.04 11.99
C SER A 92 -3.70 -11.82 11.83
N TRP A 93 -3.33 -11.50 10.59
CA TRP A 93 -2.63 -10.26 10.27
C TRP A 93 -3.50 -9.02 10.45
N MET A 94 -4.83 -9.11 10.25
CA MET A 94 -5.75 -8.01 10.54
C MET A 94 -5.80 -7.69 12.04
N SER A 95 -5.67 -8.70 12.91
CA SER A 95 -5.53 -8.48 14.35
C SER A 95 -4.25 -7.71 14.69
N ARG A 96 -3.13 -8.11 14.07
CA ARG A 96 -1.83 -7.45 14.26
C ARG A 96 -1.85 -6.02 13.74
N GLU A 97 -2.46 -5.76 12.58
CA GLU A 97 -2.65 -4.42 12.03
C GLU A 97 -3.36 -3.51 13.05
N LEU A 98 -4.47 -3.96 13.63
CA LEU A 98 -5.24 -3.16 14.58
C LEU A 98 -4.45 -2.86 15.86
N TRP A 99 -3.73 -3.84 16.40
CA TRP A 99 -2.91 -3.64 17.60
C TRP A 99 -1.71 -2.72 17.34
N VAL A 100 -0.96 -2.96 16.27
CA VAL A 100 0.19 -2.13 15.91
C VAL A 100 -0.25 -0.72 15.52
N GLY A 101 -1.37 -0.58 14.80
CA GLY A 101 -1.99 0.70 14.51
C GLY A 101 -2.45 1.42 15.77
N GLY A 102 -3.04 0.73 16.73
CA GLY A 102 -3.41 1.28 18.05
C GLY A 102 -2.20 1.81 18.81
N ILE A 103 -1.11 1.05 18.84
CA ILE A 103 0.16 1.46 19.45
C ILE A 103 0.73 2.70 18.74
N PHE A 104 0.75 2.69 17.40
CA PHE A 104 1.15 3.86 16.61
C PHE A 104 0.32 5.10 16.97
N MET A 105 -1.01 4.99 16.98
CA MET A 105 -1.90 6.10 17.29
C MET A 105 -1.63 6.66 18.69
N ALA A 106 -1.46 5.79 19.69
CA ALA A 106 -1.17 6.22 21.06
C ALA A 106 0.19 6.91 21.19
N LEU A 107 1.25 6.32 20.64
CA LEU A 107 2.61 6.85 20.76
C LEU A 107 2.81 8.12 19.92
N ALA A 108 2.30 8.17 18.69
CA ALA A 108 2.40 9.35 17.85
C ALA A 108 1.63 10.55 18.46
N SER A 109 0.43 10.30 19.01
CA SER A 109 -0.37 11.34 19.68
C SER A 109 0.26 11.83 20.98
N ALA A 110 1.10 11.01 21.63
CA ALA A 110 1.80 11.41 22.85
C ALA A 110 2.74 12.61 22.61
N GLU A 111 3.27 12.81 21.40
CA GLU A 111 4.05 14.01 21.02
C GLU A 111 3.29 15.31 21.29
N VAL A 112 1.96 15.30 21.19
CA VAL A 112 1.11 16.49 21.38
C VAL A 112 1.02 16.87 22.86
N VAL A 113 1.08 15.89 23.76
CA VAL A 113 0.88 16.08 25.21
C VAL A 113 2.22 16.16 25.94
N VAL A 114 3.16 15.28 25.59
CA VAL A 114 4.46 15.12 26.25
C VAL A 114 5.53 15.00 25.15
N PRO A 115 6.13 16.11 24.70
CA PRO A 115 7.07 16.13 23.56
C PRO A 115 8.46 15.61 23.98
N VAL A 116 8.51 14.36 24.44
CA VAL A 116 9.76 13.69 24.83
C VAL A 116 10.18 12.76 23.71
N ALA A 117 11.39 12.93 23.21
CA ALA A 117 11.86 12.27 21.98
C ALA A 117 11.84 10.73 22.01
N TRP A 118 11.78 10.10 23.19
CA TRP A 118 11.88 8.64 23.31
C TRP A 118 10.72 7.89 22.65
N HIS A 119 9.51 8.45 22.64
CA HIS A 119 8.33 7.76 22.09
C HIS A 119 8.27 7.80 20.56
N ARG A 120 9.08 8.64 19.91
CA ARG A 120 9.13 8.78 18.45
C ARG A 120 9.63 7.53 17.75
N TYR A 121 10.63 6.87 18.33
CA TYR A 121 11.20 5.64 17.79
C TYR A 121 10.23 4.45 17.84
N PRO A 122 9.58 4.12 18.98
CA PRO A 122 8.58 3.07 19.00
C PRO A 122 7.31 3.45 18.20
N ALA A 123 6.95 4.74 18.10
CA ALA A 123 5.90 5.19 17.18
C ALA A 123 6.26 4.91 15.72
N ALA A 124 7.49 5.23 15.29
CA ALA A 124 7.98 4.94 13.95
C ALA A 124 8.03 3.43 13.67
N ALA A 125 8.49 2.63 14.64
CA ALA A 125 8.48 1.17 14.53
C ALA A 125 7.06 0.63 14.37
N ALA A 126 6.09 1.18 15.13
CA ALA A 126 4.68 0.83 14.99
C ALA A 126 4.10 1.29 13.65
N ALA A 127 4.44 2.47 13.14
CA ALA A 127 4.04 2.94 11.82
C ALA A 127 4.53 1.99 10.70
N ILE A 128 5.80 1.57 10.76
CA ILE A 128 6.37 0.58 9.82
C ILE A 128 5.63 -0.76 9.97
N GLY A 129 5.43 -1.22 11.20
CA GLY A 129 4.72 -2.47 11.48
C GLY A 129 3.28 -2.46 10.97
N LEU A 130 2.57 -1.33 11.06
CA LEU A 130 1.23 -1.14 10.50
C LEU A 130 1.26 -1.32 8.98
N CYS A 131 2.14 -0.62 8.28
CA CYS A 131 2.26 -0.70 6.82
C CYS A 131 2.65 -2.12 6.34
N LEU A 132 3.56 -2.79 7.05
CA LEU A 132 3.93 -4.17 6.76
C LEU A 132 2.75 -5.13 7.02
N ALA A 133 2.03 -4.96 8.13
CA ALA A 133 0.86 -5.78 8.44
C ALA A 133 -0.20 -5.69 7.33
N GLN A 134 -0.42 -4.49 6.76
CA GLN A 134 -1.33 -4.31 5.64
C GLN A 134 -0.95 -5.15 4.42
N GLY A 135 0.32 -5.14 3.99
CA GLY A 135 0.75 -6.00 2.89
C GLY A 135 0.76 -7.49 3.26
N PHE A 136 0.99 -7.85 4.53
CA PHE A 136 0.89 -9.23 4.98
C PHE A 136 -0.54 -9.78 4.99
N ILE A 137 -1.55 -8.94 5.23
CA ILE A 137 -2.97 -9.31 5.10
C ILE A 137 -3.22 -9.85 3.69
N LEU A 138 -2.80 -9.10 2.65
CA LEU A 138 -2.95 -9.53 1.26
C LEU A 138 -2.10 -10.77 0.97
N ARG A 139 -0.83 -10.80 1.38
CA ARG A 139 0.05 -11.96 1.16
C ARG A 139 -0.54 -13.27 1.69
N HIS A 140 -1.25 -13.23 2.81
CA HIS A 140 -1.81 -14.44 3.42
C HIS A 140 -3.18 -14.84 2.85
N ALA A 141 -3.78 -14.04 1.98
CA ALA A 141 -4.98 -14.38 1.22
C ALA A 141 -4.63 -15.25 0.00
N ARG A 142 -4.14 -16.48 0.26
CA ARG A 142 -3.61 -17.43 -0.76
C ARG A 142 -4.57 -17.72 -1.92
N GLY A 143 -5.87 -17.54 -1.69
CA GLY A 143 -6.91 -17.70 -2.70
C GLY A 143 -6.85 -16.68 -3.83
N ILE A 144 -6.12 -15.58 -3.68
CA ILE A 144 -6.03 -14.51 -4.69
C ILE A 144 -4.60 -14.43 -5.20
N ALA A 145 -4.42 -14.68 -6.50
CA ALA A 145 -3.11 -14.87 -7.09
C ALA A 145 -2.23 -13.61 -7.00
N ALA A 146 -2.79 -12.44 -7.34
CA ALA A 146 -2.08 -11.16 -7.29
C ALA A 146 -1.61 -10.78 -5.87
N TRP A 147 -2.31 -11.24 -4.84
CA TRP A 147 -2.04 -10.85 -3.45
C TRP A 147 -0.98 -11.73 -2.80
N ASP A 148 -0.97 -13.01 -3.18
CA ASP A 148 -0.03 -14.01 -2.72
C ASP A 148 1.34 -13.87 -3.42
N VAL A 149 2.05 -12.76 -3.14
CA VAL A 149 3.43 -12.48 -3.61
C VAL A 149 4.33 -12.01 -2.46
N PRO A 150 5.55 -12.56 -2.25
CA PRO A 150 6.42 -12.19 -1.12
C PRO A 150 6.75 -10.70 -1.01
N LEU A 151 6.74 -9.97 -2.13
CA LEU A 151 6.99 -8.53 -2.17
C LEU A 151 5.84 -7.68 -1.60
N MET A 152 4.65 -8.25 -1.36
CA MET A 152 3.46 -7.48 -0.99
C MET A 152 3.62 -6.59 0.25
N PRO A 153 4.26 -7.03 1.36
CA PRO A 153 4.56 -6.15 2.49
C PRO A 153 5.41 -4.94 2.10
N LEU A 154 6.39 -5.12 1.22
CA LEU A 154 7.28 -4.04 0.78
C LEU A 154 6.58 -3.08 -0.17
N VAL A 155 5.68 -3.57 -1.04
CA VAL A 155 4.80 -2.74 -1.87
C VAL A 155 4.01 -1.78 -0.99
N PHE A 156 3.41 -2.27 0.10
CA PHE A 156 2.63 -1.44 1.01
C PHE A 156 3.48 -0.46 1.82
N LEU A 157 4.64 -0.90 2.32
CA LEU A 157 5.56 -0.03 3.07
C LEU A 157 6.07 1.14 2.21
N LEU A 158 6.57 0.88 1.01
CA LEU A 158 7.07 1.94 0.14
C LEU A 158 5.95 2.83 -0.38
N SER A 159 4.76 2.26 -0.65
CA SER A 159 3.57 3.05 -0.98
C SER A 159 3.19 4.01 0.15
N ALA A 160 3.26 3.56 1.41
CA ALA A 160 3.04 4.40 2.57
C ALA A 160 4.09 5.51 2.71
N ILE A 161 5.38 5.18 2.58
CA ILE A 161 6.47 6.16 2.64
C ILE A 161 6.31 7.24 1.55
N ILE A 162 6.04 6.84 0.31
CA ILE A 162 5.86 7.77 -0.82
C ILE A 162 4.64 8.66 -0.59
N SER A 163 3.46 8.07 -0.33
CA SER A 163 2.24 8.86 -0.15
C SER A 163 2.33 9.79 1.08
N GLY A 164 2.95 9.32 2.17
CA GLY A 164 3.19 10.11 3.37
C GLY A 164 4.18 11.26 3.18
N ALA A 165 5.28 11.02 2.45
CA ALA A 165 6.21 12.08 2.05
C ALA A 165 5.51 13.12 1.16
N GLY A 166 4.70 12.68 0.20
CA GLY A 166 3.84 13.58 -0.57
C GLY A 166 2.93 14.43 0.31
N LEU A 167 2.27 13.83 1.30
CA LEU A 167 1.42 14.59 2.23
C LEU A 167 2.23 15.61 3.06
N LEU A 168 3.44 15.26 3.49
CA LEU A 168 4.33 16.21 4.17
C LEU A 168 4.64 17.41 3.26
N VAL A 169 5.03 17.16 2.00
CA VAL A 169 5.32 18.21 1.03
C VAL A 169 4.10 19.12 0.85
N LEU A 170 2.87 18.58 0.80
CA LEU A 170 1.66 19.39 0.72
C LEU A 170 1.40 20.25 1.97
N VAL A 171 1.65 19.70 3.16
CA VAL A 171 1.53 20.45 4.42
C VAL A 171 2.53 21.61 4.44
N GLU A 172 3.79 21.36 4.07
CA GLU A 172 4.83 22.39 3.98
C GLU A 172 4.49 23.47 2.94
N VAL A 173 4.13 23.06 1.72
CA VAL A 173 3.73 23.98 0.63
C VAL A 173 2.52 24.81 1.02
N GLY A 174 1.51 24.19 1.64
CA GLY A 174 0.30 24.86 2.14
C GLY A 174 0.59 25.85 3.27
N ALA A 175 1.59 25.56 4.10
CA ALA A 175 2.11 26.48 5.12
C ALA A 175 3.02 27.58 4.53
N GLY A 176 3.20 27.61 3.21
CA GLY A 176 4.01 28.59 2.51
C GLY A 176 5.52 28.34 2.56
N ARG A 177 5.93 27.15 3.01
CA ARG A 177 7.33 26.72 3.14
C ARG A 177 7.68 25.74 2.01
N ALA A 178 8.97 25.44 1.89
CA ALA A 178 9.47 24.37 1.04
C ALA A 178 10.19 23.36 1.93
N PRO A 179 10.01 22.04 1.71
CA PRO A 179 10.77 21.03 2.42
C PRO A 179 12.27 21.17 2.15
N ASP A 180 13.08 20.70 3.08
CA ASP A 180 14.54 20.71 2.95
C ASP A 180 15.01 19.90 1.72
N GLY A 181 16.11 20.34 1.10
CA GLY A 181 16.67 19.70 -0.09
C GLY A 181 17.11 18.25 0.14
N ALA A 182 17.66 17.93 1.31
CA ALA A 182 18.03 16.56 1.67
C ALA A 182 16.79 15.68 1.87
N PHE A 183 15.72 16.23 2.45
CA PHE A 183 14.44 15.52 2.58
C PHE A 183 13.81 15.22 1.20
N LEU A 184 13.81 16.21 0.30
CA LEU A 184 13.33 16.01 -1.08
C LEU A 184 14.17 14.96 -1.82
N PHE A 185 15.49 14.97 -1.66
CA PHE A 185 16.36 13.93 -2.22
C PHE A 185 16.03 12.54 -1.67
N ALA A 186 15.89 12.40 -0.34
CA ALA A 186 15.49 11.14 0.29
C ALA A 186 14.11 10.67 -0.20
N THR A 187 13.18 11.60 -0.43
CA THR A 187 11.87 11.33 -1.00
C THR A 187 11.99 10.78 -2.42
N LEU A 188 12.82 11.36 -3.29
CA LEU A 188 13.07 10.85 -4.64
C LEU A 188 13.68 9.44 -4.61
N VAL A 189 14.63 9.18 -3.70
CA VAL A 189 15.18 7.83 -3.50
C VAL A 189 14.08 6.84 -3.11
N ALA A 190 13.16 7.23 -2.21
CA ALA A 190 12.02 6.40 -1.85
C ALA A 190 11.07 6.14 -3.04
N VAL A 191 10.83 7.13 -3.90
CA VAL A 191 10.04 6.98 -5.13
C VAL A 191 10.70 6.01 -6.10
N VAL A 192 12.02 6.09 -6.29
CA VAL A 192 12.78 5.12 -7.11
C VAL A 192 12.69 3.72 -6.51
N ALA A 193 12.90 3.58 -5.20
CA ALA A 193 12.78 2.28 -4.52
C ALA A 193 11.37 1.70 -4.68
N GLY A 194 10.33 2.51 -4.51
CA GLY A 194 8.94 2.09 -4.71
C GLY A 194 8.65 1.69 -6.15
N LEU A 195 9.20 2.41 -7.14
CA LEU A 195 9.10 2.05 -8.54
C LEU A 195 9.73 0.67 -8.79
N LEU A 196 10.95 0.43 -8.29
CA LEU A 196 11.63 -0.86 -8.46
C LEU A 196 10.85 -2.01 -7.83
N VAL A 197 10.31 -1.82 -6.62
CA VAL A 197 9.49 -2.84 -5.94
C VAL A 197 8.16 -3.06 -6.65
N TRP A 198 7.51 -2.00 -7.13
CA TRP A 198 6.29 -2.12 -7.93
C TRP A 198 6.54 -2.87 -9.23
N ARG A 199 7.62 -2.55 -9.95
CA ARG A 199 8.02 -3.26 -11.16
C ARG A 199 8.37 -4.72 -10.86
N GLY A 200 9.07 -4.99 -9.76
CA GLY A 200 9.35 -6.35 -9.30
C GLY A 200 8.10 -7.15 -8.95
N PHE A 201 7.09 -6.51 -8.36
CA PHE A 201 5.78 -7.11 -8.12
C PHE A 201 5.07 -7.43 -9.44
N VAL A 202 4.92 -6.46 -10.33
CA VAL A 202 4.21 -6.64 -11.61
C VAL A 202 4.92 -7.69 -12.49
N ALA A 203 6.25 -7.70 -12.50
CA ALA A 203 7.07 -8.67 -13.24
C ALA A 203 7.28 -10.00 -12.51
N TRP A 204 6.64 -10.22 -11.35
CA TRP A 204 6.86 -11.43 -10.56
C TRP A 204 6.59 -12.70 -11.40
N PRO A 205 7.46 -13.74 -11.31
CA PRO A 205 7.33 -14.99 -12.08
C PRO A 205 6.23 -15.90 -11.50
N GLY A 206 5.00 -15.39 -11.44
CA GLY A 206 3.83 -16.15 -11.04
C GLY A 206 3.28 -17.02 -12.18
N GLY A 207 2.50 -18.05 -11.83
CA GLY A 207 1.80 -18.89 -12.80
C GLY A 207 0.68 -18.15 -13.56
N PRO A 208 -0.05 -18.84 -14.46
CA PRO A 208 -1.04 -18.22 -15.35
C PRO A 208 -2.09 -17.37 -14.63
N ALA A 209 -2.57 -17.82 -13.47
CA ALA A 209 -3.54 -17.07 -12.66
C ALA A 209 -3.00 -15.70 -12.21
N PHE A 210 -1.72 -15.60 -11.85
CA PHE A 210 -1.09 -14.34 -11.48
C PHE A 210 -0.99 -13.39 -12.68
N VAL A 211 -0.49 -13.90 -13.80
CA VAL A 211 -0.35 -13.14 -15.06
C VAL A 211 -1.70 -12.58 -15.50
N HIS A 212 -2.73 -13.43 -15.50
CA HIS A 212 -4.09 -13.01 -15.85
C HIS A 212 -4.63 -11.95 -14.88
N SER A 213 -4.54 -12.19 -13.56
CA SER A 213 -5.03 -11.25 -12.55
C SER A 213 -4.31 -9.89 -12.57
N THR A 214 -3.08 -9.84 -13.06
CA THR A 214 -2.27 -8.61 -13.11
C THR A 214 -2.14 -8.01 -14.50
N ALA A 215 -2.88 -8.50 -15.50
CA ALA A 215 -2.76 -8.05 -16.89
C ALA A 215 -2.95 -6.53 -17.05
N GLU A 216 -3.99 -5.97 -16.41
CA GLU A 216 -4.27 -4.53 -16.46
C GLU A 216 -3.17 -3.68 -15.76
N LEU A 217 -2.49 -4.25 -14.75
CA LEU A 217 -1.36 -3.62 -14.08
C LEU A 217 -0.04 -3.74 -14.86
N ARG A 218 0.07 -4.75 -15.73
CA ARG A 218 1.26 -5.05 -16.54
C ARG A 218 1.30 -4.21 -17.82
N GLU A 219 0.22 -4.28 -18.58
CA GLU A 219 0.15 -3.82 -19.97
C GLU A 219 -1.07 -2.93 -20.22
N GLY A 220 -1.97 -2.82 -19.25
CA GLY A 220 -3.19 -2.01 -19.34
C GLY A 220 -2.97 -0.53 -19.07
N ARG A 221 -4.08 0.22 -19.16
CA ARG A 221 -4.11 1.66 -18.88
C ARG A 221 -3.78 1.93 -17.42
N ALA A 222 -4.25 1.09 -16.50
CA ALA A 222 -3.95 1.25 -15.08
C ALA A 222 -2.45 1.17 -14.82
N GLY A 223 -1.76 0.16 -15.39
CA GLY A 223 -0.31 0.01 -15.29
C GLY A 223 0.45 1.23 -15.81
N ALA A 224 0.06 1.74 -16.99
CA ALA A 224 0.65 2.93 -17.58
C ALA A 224 0.44 4.19 -16.71
N LEU A 225 -0.76 4.41 -16.19
CA LEU A 225 -1.07 5.54 -15.31
C LEU A 225 -0.31 5.46 -13.98
N ILE A 226 -0.23 4.28 -13.36
CA ILE A 226 0.53 4.08 -12.12
C ILE A 226 2.01 4.39 -12.35
N LEU A 227 2.59 3.92 -13.46
CA LEU A 227 3.99 4.19 -13.79
C LEU A 227 4.22 5.68 -14.05
N ALA A 228 3.45 6.27 -14.97
CA ALA A 228 3.63 7.64 -15.41
C ALA A 228 3.29 8.65 -14.31
N ALA A 229 2.08 8.58 -13.76
CA ALA A 229 1.58 9.53 -12.77
C ALA A 229 2.06 9.21 -11.34
N GLY A 230 2.18 7.93 -10.98
CA GLY A 230 2.54 7.54 -9.61
C GLY A 230 4.04 7.54 -9.31
N TYR A 231 4.90 7.46 -10.33
CA TYR A 231 6.36 7.39 -10.15
C TYR A 231 7.12 8.38 -11.04
N LEU A 232 6.99 8.30 -12.38
CA LEU A 232 7.84 9.08 -13.28
C LEU A 232 7.59 10.59 -13.18
N ALA A 233 6.33 11.03 -13.18
CA ALA A 233 6.00 12.45 -13.07
C ALA A 233 6.44 13.04 -11.71
N PRO A 234 6.17 12.42 -10.55
CA PRO A 234 6.76 12.85 -9.27
C PRO A 234 8.28 12.94 -9.28
N LEU A 235 8.98 11.98 -9.91
CA LEU A 235 10.44 12.02 -10.02
C LEU A 235 10.90 13.22 -10.86
N LEU A 236 10.29 13.45 -12.02
CA LEU A 236 10.63 14.57 -12.89
C LEU A 236 10.33 15.92 -12.24
N LEU A 237 9.15 16.07 -11.63
CA LEU A 237 8.76 17.32 -10.98
C LEU A 237 9.59 17.60 -9.72
N GLY A 238 9.88 16.58 -8.90
CA GLY A 238 10.72 16.73 -7.72
C GLY A 238 12.19 17.00 -8.05
N THR A 239 12.74 16.37 -9.09
CA THR A 239 14.11 16.68 -9.58
C THR A 239 14.19 18.09 -10.16
N LEU A 240 13.17 18.51 -10.92
CA LEU A 240 13.06 19.87 -11.42
C LEU A 240 13.00 20.89 -10.26
N ALA A 241 12.20 20.62 -9.24
CA ALA A 241 12.11 21.50 -8.06
C ALA A 241 13.42 21.59 -7.26
N LEU A 242 14.21 20.51 -7.22
CA LEU A 242 15.51 20.50 -6.56
C LEU A 242 16.61 21.25 -7.33
N THR A 243 16.59 21.13 -8.65
CA THR A 243 17.67 21.66 -9.52
C THR A 243 17.38 23.07 -10.01
N VAL A 244 16.11 23.45 -10.09
CA VAL A 244 15.65 24.74 -10.58
C VAL A 244 14.73 25.38 -9.53
N PRO A 245 15.28 26.07 -8.52
CA PRO A 245 14.51 26.65 -7.42
C PRO A 245 13.41 27.64 -7.85
N SER A 246 13.52 28.21 -9.05
CA SER A 246 12.52 29.14 -9.61
C SER A 246 11.22 28.47 -10.07
N THR A 247 11.16 27.14 -10.17
CA THR A 247 9.94 26.39 -10.53
C THR A 247 8.83 26.47 -9.48
N GLY A 248 9.17 26.94 -8.27
CA GLY A 248 8.22 27.33 -7.24
C GLY A 248 7.45 26.19 -6.59
N ARG A 249 6.65 26.58 -5.59
CA ARG A 249 5.86 25.67 -4.73
C ARG A 249 4.77 24.89 -5.48
N GLY A 250 4.28 25.41 -6.60
CA GLY A 250 3.27 24.73 -7.43
C GLY A 250 3.76 23.40 -8.00
N THR A 251 5.03 23.35 -8.42
CA THR A 251 5.66 22.12 -8.96
C THR A 251 5.77 21.04 -7.88
N LEU A 252 6.22 21.41 -6.68
CA LEU A 252 6.27 20.52 -5.52
C LEU A 252 4.88 20.04 -5.11
N GLY A 253 3.89 20.93 -5.09
CA GLY A 253 2.50 20.59 -4.78
C GLY A 253 1.93 19.57 -5.77
N LEU A 254 2.15 19.75 -7.08
CA LEU A 254 1.71 18.81 -8.09
C LEU A 254 2.41 17.45 -7.95
N ALA A 255 3.73 17.43 -7.76
CA ALA A 255 4.48 16.19 -7.53
C ALA A 255 3.90 15.41 -6.33
N ALA A 256 3.63 16.12 -5.24
CA ALA A 256 3.08 15.55 -4.03
C ALA A 256 1.65 15.00 -4.18
N ILE A 257 0.77 15.70 -4.90
CA ILE A 257 -0.57 15.20 -5.25
C ILE A 257 -0.47 13.91 -6.05
N LEU A 258 0.43 13.86 -7.04
CA LEU A 258 0.65 12.70 -7.88
C LEU A 258 1.22 11.51 -7.10
N MET A 259 2.13 11.75 -6.14
CA MET A 259 2.60 10.73 -5.20
C MET A 259 1.45 10.13 -4.40
N ILE A 260 0.53 10.94 -3.87
CA ILE A 260 -0.60 10.43 -3.09
C ILE A 260 -1.58 9.68 -4.01
N ALA A 261 -2.04 10.35 -5.08
CA ALA A 261 -3.06 9.82 -5.97
C ALA A 261 -2.60 8.53 -6.67
N GLY A 262 -1.35 8.47 -7.13
CA GLY A 262 -0.79 7.29 -7.77
C GLY A 262 -0.73 6.07 -6.84
N GLN A 263 -0.39 6.29 -5.56
CA GLN A 263 -0.32 5.21 -4.58
C GLN A 263 -1.71 4.72 -4.13
N VAL A 264 -2.69 5.63 -4.01
CA VAL A 264 -4.09 5.27 -3.77
C VAL A 264 -4.66 4.50 -4.96
N TYR A 265 -4.38 4.96 -6.18
CA TYR A 265 -4.84 4.32 -7.41
C TYR A 265 -4.23 2.91 -7.56
N ALA A 266 -2.92 2.75 -7.31
CA ALA A 266 -2.26 1.46 -7.33
C ALA A 266 -2.87 0.45 -6.33
N LYS A 267 -3.18 0.88 -5.10
CA LYS A 267 -3.90 0.04 -4.12
C LYS A 267 -5.32 -0.30 -4.57
N SER A 268 -6.01 0.66 -5.17
CA SER A 268 -7.37 0.46 -5.69
C SER A 268 -7.40 -0.63 -6.76
N GLU A 269 -6.52 -0.53 -7.76
CA GLU A 269 -6.43 -1.49 -8.85
C GLU A 269 -5.93 -2.86 -8.38
N LEU A 270 -5.00 -2.89 -7.42
CA LEU A 270 -4.55 -4.14 -6.80
C LEU A 270 -5.69 -4.91 -6.12
N ILE A 271 -6.60 -4.20 -5.44
CA ILE A 271 -7.65 -4.82 -4.62
C ILE A 271 -8.91 -5.11 -5.45
N LEU A 272 -9.34 -4.15 -6.26
CA LEU A 272 -10.63 -4.20 -6.95
C LEU A 272 -10.51 -4.87 -8.33
N THR A 273 -9.39 -4.70 -9.02
CA THR A 273 -9.19 -5.22 -10.38
C THR A 273 -8.39 -6.52 -10.34
N ALA A 274 -7.21 -6.49 -9.71
CA ALA A 274 -6.32 -7.64 -9.63
C ALA A 274 -6.70 -8.65 -8.54
N GLY A 275 -7.73 -8.35 -7.73
CA GLY A 275 -8.33 -9.26 -6.75
C GLY A 275 -9.10 -10.41 -7.40
N GLN A 276 -8.44 -11.29 -8.15
CA GLN A 276 -9.07 -12.45 -8.78
C GLN A 276 -8.80 -13.72 -7.96
N LEU A 277 -9.85 -14.44 -7.60
CA LEU A 277 -9.75 -15.76 -7.01
C LEU A 277 -9.08 -16.72 -7.99
N ARG A 278 -8.19 -17.58 -7.48
CA ARG A 278 -7.55 -18.64 -8.26
C ARG A 278 -8.60 -19.61 -8.79
N PRO A 279 -8.47 -20.11 -10.02
CA PRO A 279 -9.33 -21.17 -10.52
C PRO A 279 -9.11 -22.46 -9.71
N ILE A 280 -10.16 -23.28 -9.58
CA ILE A 280 -10.05 -24.63 -9.03
C ILE A 280 -9.82 -25.57 -10.20
N THR A 281 -8.63 -26.16 -10.26
CA THR A 281 -8.23 -27.08 -11.32
C THR A 281 -7.98 -28.46 -10.75
N LEU A 282 -8.45 -29.51 -11.44
CA LEU A 282 -8.02 -30.88 -11.19
C LEU A 282 -6.90 -31.24 -12.17
N ALA A 283 -5.71 -31.44 -11.61
CA ALA A 283 -4.61 -32.05 -12.36
C ALA A 283 -4.93 -33.53 -12.56
N ASN A 284 -4.72 -34.04 -13.78
CA ASN A 284 -4.81 -35.46 -14.15
C ASN A 284 -6.23 -36.07 -14.19
N LEU A 285 -7.25 -35.28 -14.56
CA LEU A 285 -8.57 -35.84 -14.78
C LEU A 285 -8.61 -36.60 -16.11
N THR A 286 -8.66 -37.92 -16.03
CA THR A 286 -8.73 -38.79 -17.21
C THR A 286 -10.20 -39.05 -17.55
N LEU A 287 -10.77 -38.27 -18.46
CA LEU A 287 -12.14 -38.48 -18.92
C LEU A 287 -12.20 -39.72 -19.82
N ARG A 288 -12.68 -40.86 -19.29
CA ARG A 288 -13.07 -41.99 -20.14
C ARG A 288 -14.31 -41.59 -20.93
N ARG A 289 -14.16 -41.32 -22.24
CA ARG A 289 -15.30 -41.22 -23.16
C ARG A 289 -16.08 -42.54 -23.08
N ARG A 290 -17.34 -42.51 -22.61
CA ARG A 290 -18.29 -43.56 -22.94
C ARG A 290 -18.61 -43.41 -24.43
N THR A 291 -18.20 -44.39 -25.23
CA THR A 291 -18.74 -44.57 -26.58
C THR A 291 -20.20 -44.99 -26.41
N SER A 292 -21.12 -44.11 -26.79
CA SER A 292 -22.52 -44.45 -27.06
C SER A 292 -22.63 -45.10 -28.43
#